data_AF-A0A7J4PQ68-F1
#
_entry.id   AF-A0A7J4PQ68-F1
#
_cell.length_a   1.000
_cell.length_b   1.000
_cell.length_c   1.000
_cell.angle_alpha   90.00
_cell.angle_beta   90.00
_cell.angle_gamma   90.00
#
_symmetry.space_group_name_H-M   'P 1'
#
loop_
_entity.id
_entity.type
_entity.pdbx_description
1 polymer ?
#
loop_
_entity_poly.entity_id
_entity_poly.type
_entity_poly.pdbx_seq_one_letter_code
_entity_poly.pdbx_strand_id
1 'polypeptide(L)'
;MNLRQPNANEAIGTFNRSRNVAPMSGICTRCVDGCRGGCDIWLSSFRGRDVLYPGPFGEITAGADKDYPLDYSHINIQGYAVGAKGLPEGVEANPDTAVFHQVDTETEYGWDRKVKMKVPIFTGALGSTD
;
A
#
# COMPACT_ATOMS: atom_id res chain seq x y z
N MET A 1 14.35 3.89 10.82
CA MET A 1 14.49 3.15 9.55
C MET A 1 13.47 3.73 8.58
N ASN A 2 13.91 4.40 7.51
CA ASN A 2 13.01 4.85 6.44
C ASN A 2 12.87 3.69 5.46
N LEU A 3 11.64 3.22 5.27
CA LEU A 3 11.31 2.12 4.35
C LEU A 3 10.99 2.64 2.93
N ARG A 4 10.84 3.95 2.76
CA ARG A 4 10.59 4.57 1.46
C ARG A 4 11.91 4.81 0.74
N GLN A 5 11.87 4.90 -0.58
CA GLN A 5 12.97 5.42 -1.40
C GLN A 5 12.61 6.82 -1.96
N PRO A 6 12.87 7.90 -1.22
CA PRO A 6 12.48 9.23 -1.67
C PRO A 6 13.29 9.72 -2.88
N ASN A 7 12.82 10.79 -3.53
CA ASN A 7 13.54 11.65 -4.47
C ASN A 7 13.96 11.09 -5.84
N ALA A 8 13.78 9.80 -6.10
CA ALA A 8 13.94 9.22 -7.43
C ALA A 8 12.92 8.10 -7.61
N ASN A 9 11.94 8.32 -8.47
CA ASN A 9 10.89 7.35 -8.74
C ASN A 9 10.43 7.44 -10.20
N GLU A 10 10.19 6.28 -10.81
CA GLU A 10 9.75 6.15 -12.19
C GLU A 10 8.37 6.81 -12.42
N ALA A 11 7.46 6.73 -11.44
CA ALA A 11 6.12 7.30 -11.52
C ALA A 11 6.07 8.84 -11.60
N ILE A 12 7.19 9.51 -11.29
CA ILE A 12 7.36 10.97 -11.48
C ILE A 12 8.46 11.29 -12.51
N GLY A 13 9.02 10.28 -13.18
CA GLY A 13 10.05 10.44 -14.19
C GLY A 13 11.38 11.03 -13.67
N THR A 14 11.66 10.88 -12.37
CA THR A 14 12.86 11.44 -11.75
C THR A 14 13.94 10.40 -11.48
N PHE A 15 15.20 10.82 -11.49
CA PHE A 15 16.36 9.97 -11.25
C PHE A 15 17.45 10.68 -10.46
N ASN A 16 18.22 9.93 -9.68
CA ASN A 16 19.42 10.47 -9.04
C ASN A 16 20.62 10.48 -10.01
N ARG A 17 21.42 11.55 -9.98
CA ARG A 17 22.71 11.61 -10.68
C ARG A 17 23.72 10.56 -10.17
N SER A 18 23.74 10.33 -8.86
CA SER A 18 24.71 9.46 -8.19
C SER A 18 24.07 8.11 -7.88
N ARG A 19 24.84 7.03 -8.06
CA ARG A 19 24.47 5.70 -7.53
C ARG A 19 24.47 5.65 -5.99
N ASN A 20 25.28 6.50 -5.36
CA ASN A 20 25.35 6.60 -3.91
C ASN A 20 24.29 7.58 -3.45
N VAL A 21 23.21 7.04 -2.89
CA VAL A 21 22.02 7.78 -2.44
C VAL A 21 21.91 7.65 -0.92
N ALA A 22 21.58 8.74 -0.25
CA ALA A 22 21.33 8.74 1.18
C ALA A 22 20.01 8.02 1.47
N PRO A 23 19.98 6.91 2.23
CA PRO A 23 18.76 6.10 2.39
C PRO A 23 17.58 6.86 3.01
N MET A 24 17.86 7.81 3.90
CA MET A 24 16.80 8.53 4.63
C MET A 24 16.11 9.60 3.79
N SER A 25 16.86 10.29 2.93
CA SER A 25 16.34 11.41 2.16
C SER A 25 16.27 11.12 0.68
N GLY A 26 16.91 10.09 0.13
CA GLY A 26 16.86 9.78 -1.29
C GLY A 26 17.67 10.73 -2.18
N ILE A 27 18.40 11.68 -1.59
CA ILE A 27 19.31 12.56 -2.34
C ILE A 27 20.64 11.85 -2.61
N CYS A 28 21.35 12.29 -3.65
CA CYS A 28 22.74 11.90 -3.84
C CYS A 28 23.55 12.25 -2.58
N THR A 29 24.44 11.35 -2.12
CA THR A 29 25.32 11.63 -0.96
C THR A 29 26.16 12.88 -1.11
N ARG A 30 26.32 13.36 -2.36
CA ARG A 30 26.92 14.64 -2.70
C ARG A 30 26.08 15.38 -3.74
N CYS A 31 25.44 16.46 -3.30
CA CYS A 31 24.93 17.53 -4.16
C CYS A 31 26.08 18.41 -4.63
N VAL A 32 25.97 18.94 -5.85
CA VAL A 32 27.01 19.77 -6.46
C VAL A 32 26.37 20.96 -7.15
N ASP A 33 27.05 22.08 -7.08
CA ASP A 33 26.77 23.19 -7.97
C ASP A 33 27.06 22.77 -9.43
N GLY A 34 26.18 23.13 -10.35
CA GLY A 34 26.21 22.65 -11.74
C GLY A 34 25.66 21.23 -11.97
N CYS A 35 24.94 20.63 -11.01
CA CYS A 35 24.22 19.39 -11.25
C CYS A 35 23.22 19.57 -12.40
N ARG A 36 23.30 18.71 -13.43
CA ARG A 36 22.34 18.72 -14.56
C ARG A 36 20.92 18.27 -14.16
N GLY A 37 20.69 17.98 -12.89
CA GLY A 37 19.37 17.74 -12.34
C GLY A 37 18.79 16.37 -12.65
N GLY A 38 17.47 16.29 -12.58
CA GLY A 38 16.67 15.07 -12.84
C GLY A 38 16.10 14.41 -11.60
N CYS A 39 16.59 14.73 -10.40
CA CYS A 39 15.98 14.23 -9.16
C CYS A 39 14.77 15.09 -8.75
N ASP A 40 13.94 14.54 -7.87
CA ASP A 40 12.69 15.17 -7.45
C ASP A 40 12.91 16.55 -6.80
N ILE A 41 13.96 16.72 -5.99
CA ILE A 41 14.32 18.03 -5.40
C ILE A 41 14.64 19.06 -6.48
N TRP A 42 15.41 18.67 -7.49
CA TRP A 42 15.76 19.56 -8.58
C TRP A 42 14.52 19.93 -9.38
N LEU A 43 13.66 18.95 -9.71
CA LEU A 43 12.44 19.21 -10.46
C LEU A 43 11.47 20.11 -9.66
N SER A 44 11.32 19.83 -8.37
CA SER A 44 10.50 20.60 -7.43
C SER A 44 10.97 22.05 -7.26
N SER A 45 12.28 22.33 -7.33
CA SER A 45 12.78 23.71 -7.25
C SER A 45 12.33 24.59 -8.43
N PHE A 46 12.02 23.99 -9.58
CA PHE A 46 11.51 24.71 -10.76
C PHE A 46 9.99 24.66 -10.88
N ARG A 47 9.38 23.50 -10.60
CA ARG A 47 7.98 23.22 -10.91
C ARG A 47 7.06 23.23 -9.69
N GLY A 48 7.60 23.12 -8.48
CA GLY A 48 6.85 23.17 -7.22
C GLY A 48 5.60 22.28 -7.24
N ARG A 49 4.43 22.92 -7.21
CA ARG A 49 3.12 22.24 -7.16
C ARG A 49 2.78 21.42 -8.41
N ASP A 50 3.37 21.71 -9.56
CA ASP A 50 3.08 20.99 -10.81
C ASP A 50 3.54 19.51 -10.76
N VAL A 51 4.43 19.17 -9.84
CA VAL A 51 5.00 17.81 -9.68
C VAL A 51 4.60 17.17 -8.36
N LEU A 52 3.53 17.66 -7.74
CA LEU A 52 3.00 17.09 -6.50
C LEU A 52 2.49 15.66 -6.67
N TYR A 53 1.95 15.34 -7.85
CA TYR A 53 1.40 14.03 -8.16
C TYR A 53 2.21 13.31 -9.25
N PRO A 54 2.29 11.95 -9.17
CA PRO A 54 2.80 11.11 -10.25
C PRO A 54 2.11 11.39 -11.59
N GLY A 55 2.87 11.40 -12.67
CA GLY A 55 2.36 11.57 -14.02
C GLY A 55 3.03 10.60 -14.99
N PRO A 56 2.46 10.35 -16.19
CA PRO A 56 1.30 11.01 -16.80
C PRO A 56 -0.08 10.53 -16.29
N PHE A 57 -0.94 11.47 -15.88
CA PHE A 57 -2.28 11.16 -15.37
C PHE A 57 -3.12 10.39 -16.39
N GLY A 58 -3.91 9.41 -15.92
CA GLY A 58 -4.81 8.61 -16.75
C GLY A 58 -4.13 7.55 -17.64
N GLU A 59 -2.84 7.70 -17.92
CA GLU A 59 -2.05 6.73 -18.68
C GLU A 59 -1.32 5.73 -17.77
N ILE A 60 -1.01 6.12 -16.53
CA ILE A 60 -0.33 5.26 -15.56
C ILE A 60 -1.14 5.04 -14.29
N THR A 61 -0.82 3.95 -13.59
CA THR A 61 -1.17 3.75 -12.18
C THR A 61 0.14 3.71 -11.39
N ALA A 62 0.34 4.67 -10.50
CA ALA A 62 1.54 4.74 -9.68
C ALA A 62 1.46 3.73 -8.52
N GLY A 63 2.45 2.84 -8.44
CA GLY A 63 2.64 1.93 -7.30
C GLY A 63 3.47 2.56 -6.18
N ALA A 64 3.42 1.96 -4.99
CA ALA A 64 4.34 2.32 -3.90
C ALA A 64 5.71 1.67 -4.13
N ASP A 65 6.78 2.42 -3.89
CA ASP A 65 8.19 1.98 -3.94
C ASP A 65 8.77 1.68 -2.54
N LYS A 66 7.89 1.62 -1.54
CA LYS A 66 8.27 1.37 -0.17
C LYS A 66 8.67 -0.10 -0.01
N ASP A 67 9.82 -0.34 0.60
CA ASP A 67 10.27 -1.65 1.02
C ASP A 67 9.47 -2.07 2.27
N TYR A 68 8.37 -2.79 2.07
CA TYR A 68 7.55 -3.29 3.16
C TYR A 68 8.27 -4.50 3.78
N PRO A 69 8.58 -4.49 5.09
CA PRO A 69 9.33 -5.57 5.72
C PRO A 69 8.56 -6.90 5.80
N LEU A 70 7.25 -6.86 5.51
CA LEU A 70 6.34 -7.99 5.50
C LEU A 70 5.31 -7.77 4.39
N ASP A 71 4.99 -8.84 3.67
CA ASP A 71 3.88 -8.91 2.74
C ASP A 71 3.07 -10.21 2.97
N TYR A 72 2.01 -10.43 2.21
CA TYR A 72 1.17 -11.61 2.37
C TYR A 72 1.88 -12.94 2.12
N SER A 73 2.97 -12.97 1.34
CA SER A 73 3.76 -14.19 1.12
C SER A 73 4.55 -14.62 2.36
N HIS A 74 4.78 -13.71 3.30
CA HIS A 74 5.45 -14.00 4.58
C HIS A 74 4.52 -14.66 5.60
N ILE A 75 3.21 -14.67 5.34
CA ILE A 75 2.19 -15.15 6.27
C ILE A 75 1.58 -16.43 5.71
N ASN A 76 1.53 -17.47 6.54
CA ASN A 76 0.81 -18.69 6.25
C ASN A 76 -0.27 -18.92 7.31
N ILE A 77 -1.52 -19.03 6.88
CA ILE A 77 -2.65 -19.32 7.77
C ILE A 77 -2.73 -20.83 7.92
N GLN A 78 -2.22 -21.34 9.04
CA GLN A 78 -2.32 -22.75 9.39
C GLN A 78 -3.73 -23.02 9.92
N GLY A 79 -4.60 -23.57 9.05
CA GLY A 79 -5.91 -24.04 9.46
C GLY A 79 -5.78 -25.14 10.51
N TYR A 80 -6.48 -24.99 11.64
CA TYR A 80 -6.54 -26.05 12.65
C TYR A 80 -7.57 -27.10 12.19
N ALA A 81 -7.15 -28.37 12.10
CA ALA A 81 -8.01 -29.47 11.64
C ALA A 81 -8.87 -30.09 12.76
N VAL A 82 -8.87 -29.51 13.97
CA VAL A 82 -9.56 -30.07 15.14
C VAL A 82 -10.44 -29.00 15.79
N GLY A 83 -11.76 -29.20 15.68
CA GLY A 83 -12.78 -28.33 16.24
C GLY A 83 -13.16 -27.17 15.32
N ALA A 84 -14.46 -26.95 15.13
CA ALA A 84 -15.00 -25.75 14.48
C ALA A 84 -15.38 -24.72 15.55
N LYS A 85 -15.07 -23.44 15.28
CA LYS A 85 -15.44 -22.31 16.13
C LYS A 85 -16.30 -21.35 15.32
N GLY A 86 -17.22 -20.65 15.99
CA GLY A 86 -18.14 -19.71 15.34
C GLY A 86 -19.43 -20.32 14.80
N LEU A 87 -19.70 -21.60 15.09
CA LEU A 87 -21.01 -22.19 14.87
C LEU A 87 -22.03 -21.67 15.89
N PRO A 88 -23.33 -21.62 15.55
CA PRO A 88 -24.38 -21.24 16.50
C PRO A 88 -24.36 -22.11 17.76
N GLU A 89 -24.85 -21.57 18.86
CA GLU A 89 -24.91 -22.28 20.13
C GLU A 89 -25.73 -23.57 19.99
N GLY A 90 -25.18 -24.69 20.46
CA GLY A 90 -25.81 -26.01 20.37
C GLY A 90 -25.59 -26.77 19.06
N VAL A 91 -24.90 -26.19 18.07
CA VAL A 91 -24.55 -26.89 16.82
C VAL A 91 -23.24 -27.64 17.01
N GLU A 92 -23.27 -28.97 16.81
CA GLU A 92 -22.08 -29.82 16.87
C GLU A 92 -21.14 -29.50 15.71
N ALA A 93 -19.83 -29.43 15.97
CA ALA A 93 -18.81 -29.18 14.97
C ALA A 93 -18.43 -30.46 14.21
N ASN A 94 -19.11 -30.76 13.12
CA ASN A 94 -18.86 -31.94 12.27
C ASN A 94 -18.84 -31.56 10.77
N PRO A 95 -18.45 -32.46 9.86
CA PRO A 95 -18.37 -32.15 8.43
C PRO A 95 -19.70 -31.74 7.77
N ASP A 96 -20.84 -32.07 8.38
CA ASP A 96 -22.17 -31.74 7.85
C ASP A 96 -22.64 -30.35 8.29
N THR A 97 -22.09 -29.82 9.38
CA THR A 97 -22.45 -28.51 9.96
C THR A 97 -21.38 -27.44 9.72
N ALA A 98 -20.09 -27.80 9.70
CA ALA A 98 -18.97 -26.88 9.49
C ALA A 98 -18.67 -26.68 8.00
N VAL A 99 -19.67 -26.21 7.25
CA VAL A 99 -19.64 -26.13 5.79
C VAL A 99 -19.37 -24.69 5.30
N PHE A 100 -18.55 -24.54 4.27
CA PHE A 100 -18.06 -23.22 3.81
C PHE A 100 -19.16 -22.26 3.33
N HIS A 101 -20.31 -22.78 2.89
CA HIS A 101 -21.43 -21.96 2.42
C HIS A 101 -22.28 -21.36 3.56
N GLN A 102 -22.08 -21.83 4.80
CA GLN A 102 -22.70 -21.26 6.00
C GLN A 102 -21.81 -20.22 6.69
N VAL A 103 -20.64 -19.91 6.12
CA VAL A 103 -19.74 -18.89 6.67
C VAL A 103 -20.39 -17.51 6.51
N ASP A 104 -20.57 -16.84 7.64
CA ASP A 104 -20.97 -15.44 7.67
C ASP A 104 -19.75 -14.53 7.47
N THR A 105 -19.88 -13.57 6.56
CA THR A 105 -18.85 -12.58 6.25
C THR A 105 -19.32 -11.16 6.57
N GLU A 106 -20.51 -11.01 7.15
CA GLU A 106 -21.02 -9.72 7.59
C GLU A 106 -20.12 -9.13 8.68
N THR A 107 -19.92 -7.82 8.63
CA THR A 107 -19.09 -7.10 9.60
C THR A 107 -19.56 -5.65 9.77
N GLU A 108 -18.94 -4.93 10.70
CA GLU A 108 -19.18 -3.50 10.89
C GLU A 108 -17.87 -2.71 10.91
N TYR A 109 -17.90 -1.53 10.29
CA TYR A 109 -16.76 -0.61 10.24
C TYR A 109 -17.12 0.74 10.87
N GLY A 110 -16.16 1.36 11.55
CA GLY A 110 -16.31 2.66 12.21
C GLY A 110 -16.12 2.60 13.73
N TRP A 111 -16.00 3.77 14.35
CA TRP A 111 -15.83 3.92 15.81
C TRP A 111 -17.14 4.31 16.47
N ASP A 112 -17.53 5.59 16.40
CA ASP A 112 -18.77 6.10 17.00
C ASP A 112 -20.01 5.80 16.14
N ARG A 113 -19.85 5.81 14.82
CA ARG A 113 -20.90 5.46 13.85
C ARG A 113 -20.48 4.22 13.09
N LYS A 114 -21.24 3.15 13.26
CA LYS A 114 -21.00 1.85 12.64
C LYS A 114 -21.75 1.74 11.31
N VAL A 115 -21.06 1.29 10.28
CA VAL A 115 -21.64 0.93 8.98
C VAL A 115 -21.60 -0.58 8.86
N LYS A 116 -22.78 -1.20 8.67
CA LYS A 116 -22.89 -2.65 8.41
C LYS A 116 -22.47 -2.96 6.98
N MET A 117 -21.70 -4.03 6.83
CA MET A 117 -21.15 -4.49 5.56
C MET A 117 -21.46 -5.97 5.38
N LYS A 118 -21.77 -6.38 4.14
CA LYS A 118 -22.05 -7.79 3.82
C LYS A 118 -20.80 -8.67 3.74
N VAL A 119 -19.66 -8.05 3.43
CA VAL A 119 -18.34 -8.69 3.31
C VAL A 119 -17.29 -7.73 3.87
N PRO A 120 -16.15 -8.19 4.41
CA PRO A 120 -15.13 -7.34 5.01
C PRO A 120 -14.21 -6.71 3.94
N ILE A 121 -14.79 -6.16 2.88
CA ILE A 121 -14.08 -5.60 1.73
C ILE A 121 -14.71 -4.25 1.39
N PHE A 122 -13.87 -3.23 1.23
CA PHE A 122 -14.29 -1.93 0.71
C PHE A 122 -13.18 -1.34 -0.15
N THR A 123 -13.56 -0.41 -1.03
CA THR A 123 -12.61 0.31 -1.87
C THR A 123 -12.05 1.49 -1.08
N GLY A 124 -10.73 1.71 -1.17
CA GLY A 124 -10.12 2.94 -0.68
C GLY A 124 -10.65 4.17 -1.43
N ALA A 125 -10.41 5.36 -0.87
CA ALA A 125 -10.64 6.61 -1.58
C ALA A 125 -9.60 6.78 -2.69
N LEU A 126 -9.92 6.32 -3.89
CA LEU A 126 -9.08 6.48 -5.07
C LEU A 126 -9.36 7.87 -5.65
N GLY A 127 -8.35 8.73 -5.66
CA GLY A 127 -8.41 10.03 -6.33
C GLY A 127 -8.05 9.86 -7.80
N SER A 128 -8.98 10.14 -8.71
CA SER A 128 -8.69 10.41 -10.11
C SER A 128 -8.73 11.92 -10.33
N THR A 129 -7.61 12.50 -10.75
CA THR A 129 -7.58 13.86 -11.29
C THR A 129 -7.69 13.77 -12.80
N ASP A 130 -8.62 14.53 -13.40
CA ASP A 130 -8.58 14.89 -14.82
C ASP A 130 -7.47 15.93 -15.09
#